data_AF-A0A6A4CNV6-F1
#
_entry.id   AF-A0A6A4CNV6-F1
#
_cell.length_a   1.000
_cell.length_b   1.000
_cell.length_c   1.000
_cell.angle_alpha   90.00
_cell.angle_beta   90.00
_cell.angle_gamma   90.00
#
_symmetry.space_group_name_H-M   'P 1'
#
loop_
_entity.id
_entity.type
_entity.pdbx_description
1 polymer ?
#
loop_
_entity_poly.entity_id
_entity_poly.type
_entity_poly.pdbx_seq_one_letter_code
_entity_poly.pdbx_strand_id
1 'polypeptide(L)'
;MEKKRVALQEQEQEQNNERSRLKAQRLKLDKEIKRHEEKATTDKQAHETHMMEQEAMLDEIMKKKNALASHEPLKKTADDWKQKCIRAENEVTEARASYATLESLQDDNRFMKTIVDSLDACSSTERCIDDFAKHRINDFQTMPRKSRREFIISCLERFDHRHASWLNDRFTAFVHDRNRICHDNGVLQVDRNRFLRVCDDIQQDLDKLDEDTRFLHLLL
;
A
#
# COMPACT_ATOMS: atom_id res chain seq x y z
N MET A 1 -135.83 4.53 -13.74
CA MET A 1 -135.01 3.47 -13.10
C MET A 1 -133.70 3.24 -13.84
N GLU A 2 -133.69 3.28 -15.18
CA GLU A 2 -132.49 3.11 -16.02
C GLU A 2 -131.32 4.06 -15.72
N LYS A 3 -131.55 5.37 -15.60
CA LYS A 3 -130.50 6.37 -15.35
C LYS A 3 -129.74 6.19 -14.03
N LYS A 4 -130.40 5.65 -12.99
CA LYS A 4 -129.74 5.37 -11.69
C LYS A 4 -128.89 4.10 -11.74
N ARG A 5 -129.25 3.12 -12.59
CA ARG A 5 -128.44 1.89 -12.80
C ARG A 5 -127.17 2.19 -13.57
N VAL A 6 -127.25 3.01 -14.62
CA VAL A 6 -126.08 3.41 -15.43
C VAL A 6 -125.06 4.18 -14.59
N ALA A 7 -125.50 5.14 -13.77
CA ALA A 7 -124.60 5.91 -12.90
C ALA A 7 -123.90 5.06 -11.82
N LEU A 8 -124.58 4.05 -11.27
CA LEU A 8 -123.98 3.13 -10.29
C LEU A 8 -122.90 2.26 -10.95
N GLN A 9 -123.15 1.82 -12.18
CA GLN A 9 -122.24 0.99 -12.96
C GLN A 9 -121.00 1.77 -13.41
N GLU A 10 -121.15 3.03 -13.79
CA GLU A 10 -120.02 3.94 -14.08
C GLU A 10 -119.16 4.19 -12.83
N GLN A 11 -119.78 4.38 -11.67
CA GLN A 11 -119.07 4.56 -10.40
C GLN A 11 -118.28 3.31 -9.98
N GLU A 12 -118.85 2.11 -10.15
CA GLU A 12 -118.14 0.85 -9.93
C GLU A 12 -116.98 0.67 -10.92
N GLN A 13 -117.18 1.02 -12.19
CA GLN A 13 -116.13 0.96 -13.22
C GLN A 13 -114.97 1.90 -12.88
N GLU A 14 -115.25 3.13 -12.45
CA GLU A 14 -114.28 4.13 -12.03
C GLU A 14 -113.46 3.64 -10.81
N GLN A 15 -114.14 3.10 -9.79
CA GLN A 15 -113.48 2.53 -8.61
C GLN A 15 -112.59 1.34 -8.98
N ASN A 16 -113.04 0.49 -9.90
CA ASN A 16 -112.27 -0.68 -10.31
C ASN A 16 -111.05 -0.28 -11.16
N ASN A 17 -111.18 0.78 -11.97
CA ASN A 17 -110.07 1.39 -12.71
C ASN A 17 -109.04 2.02 -11.76
N GLU A 18 -109.48 2.79 -10.76
CA GLU A 18 -108.60 3.41 -9.75
C GLU A 18 -107.87 2.34 -8.92
N ARG A 19 -108.59 1.28 -8.52
CA ARG A 19 -108.02 0.13 -7.81
C ARG A 19 -106.97 -0.60 -8.65
N SER A 20 -107.22 -0.76 -9.95
CA SER A 20 -106.27 -1.36 -10.89
C SER A 20 -105.01 -0.49 -11.06
N ARG A 21 -105.18 0.84 -11.12
CA ARG A 21 -104.08 1.81 -11.19
C ARG A 21 -103.21 1.79 -9.93
N LEU A 22 -103.82 1.79 -8.75
CA LEU A 22 -103.11 1.70 -7.47
C LEU A 22 -102.38 0.36 -7.32
N LYS A 23 -102.97 -0.75 -7.78
CA LYS A 23 -102.32 -2.07 -7.77
C LYS A 23 -101.09 -2.11 -8.68
N ALA A 24 -101.15 -1.46 -9.85
CA ALA A 24 -100.01 -1.32 -10.75
C ALA A 24 -98.90 -0.41 -10.17
N GLN A 25 -99.26 0.69 -9.49
CA GLN A 25 -98.31 1.55 -8.79
C GLN A 25 -97.61 0.82 -7.65
N ARG A 26 -98.35 0.06 -6.84
CA ARG A 26 -97.79 -0.75 -5.75
C ARG A 26 -96.81 -1.80 -6.28
N LEU A 27 -97.17 -2.48 -7.36
CA LEU A 27 -96.26 -3.44 -8.01
C LEU A 27 -94.97 -2.79 -8.52
N LYS A 28 -95.05 -1.55 -9.05
CA LYS A 28 -93.85 -0.79 -9.45
C LYS A 28 -92.98 -0.43 -8.24
N LEU A 29 -93.61 0.03 -7.16
CA LEU A 29 -92.89 0.41 -5.95
C LEU A 29 -92.19 -0.79 -5.30
N ASP A 30 -92.86 -1.95 -5.21
CA ASP A 30 -92.28 -3.17 -4.67
C ASP A 30 -91.06 -3.63 -5.50
N LYS A 31 -91.11 -3.48 -6.83
CA LYS A 31 -89.96 -3.75 -7.72
C LYS A 31 -88.82 -2.76 -7.53
N GLU A 32 -89.12 -1.48 -7.26
CA GLU A 32 -88.11 -0.45 -7.00
C GLU A 32 -87.40 -0.70 -5.66
N ILE A 33 -88.17 -0.99 -4.61
CA ILE A 33 -87.65 -1.33 -3.27
C ILE A 33 -86.72 -2.53 -3.37
N LYS A 34 -87.16 -3.60 -4.05
CA LYS A 34 -86.34 -4.80 -4.24
C LYS A 34 -85.01 -4.50 -4.94
N ARG A 35 -85.03 -3.66 -5.98
CA ARG A 35 -83.80 -3.23 -6.68
C ARG A 35 -82.88 -2.41 -5.80
N HIS A 36 -83.43 -1.53 -4.95
CA HIS A 36 -82.63 -0.77 -4.00
C HIS A 36 -82.02 -1.63 -2.90
N GLU A 37 -82.77 -2.61 -2.39
CA GLU A 37 -82.27 -3.58 -1.42
C GLU A 37 -81.13 -4.43 -2.01
N GLU A 38 -81.32 -4.98 -3.22
CA GLU A 38 -80.29 -5.73 -3.95
C GLU A 38 -79.04 -4.86 -4.17
N LYS A 39 -79.22 -3.61 -4.63
CA LYS A 39 -78.10 -2.68 -4.81
C LYS A 39 -77.38 -2.38 -3.50
N ALA A 40 -78.11 -2.10 -2.42
CA ALA A 40 -77.53 -1.80 -1.11
C ALA A 40 -76.72 -2.99 -0.56
N THR A 41 -77.21 -4.22 -0.75
CA THR A 41 -76.45 -5.43 -0.36
C THR A 41 -75.18 -5.60 -1.18
N THR A 42 -75.24 -5.32 -2.48
CA THR A 42 -74.09 -5.42 -3.39
C THR A 42 -73.03 -4.35 -3.06
N ASP A 43 -73.47 -3.10 -2.85
CA ASP A 43 -72.59 -1.99 -2.49
C ASP A 43 -71.93 -2.24 -1.12
N LYS A 44 -72.65 -2.83 -0.16
CA LYS A 44 -72.11 -3.22 1.14
C LYS A 44 -71.02 -4.29 1.01
N GLN A 45 -71.27 -5.36 0.23
CA GLN A 45 -70.27 -6.41 -0.01
C GLN A 45 -69.03 -5.87 -0.74
N ALA A 46 -69.22 -4.98 -1.73
CA ALA A 46 -68.11 -4.35 -2.43
C ALA A 46 -67.27 -3.49 -1.49
N HIS A 47 -67.91 -2.74 -0.60
CA HIS A 47 -67.21 -1.94 0.41
C HIS A 47 -66.43 -2.82 1.40
N GLU A 48 -67.03 -3.87 1.94
CA GLU A 48 -66.36 -4.82 2.85
C GLU A 48 -65.15 -5.48 2.17
N THR A 49 -65.29 -5.87 0.91
CA THR A 49 -64.19 -6.46 0.12
C THR A 49 -63.04 -5.47 -0.06
N HIS A 50 -63.34 -4.23 -0.44
CA HIS A 50 -62.34 -3.18 -0.59
C HIS A 50 -61.60 -2.88 0.73
N MET A 51 -62.32 -2.86 1.86
CA MET A 51 -61.70 -2.65 3.17
C MET A 51 -60.74 -3.78 3.54
N MET A 52 -61.11 -5.04 3.27
CA MET A 52 -60.21 -6.19 3.49
C MET A 52 -58.96 -6.11 2.60
N GLU A 53 -59.10 -5.71 1.34
CA GLU A 53 -57.96 -5.51 0.43
C GLU A 53 -57.04 -4.38 0.92
N GLN A 54 -57.59 -3.28 1.44
CA GLN A 54 -56.81 -2.20 2.04
C GLN A 54 -56.05 -2.66 3.29
N GLU A 55 -56.67 -3.43 4.16
CA GLU A 55 -56.01 -4.00 5.35
C GLU A 55 -54.85 -4.92 4.94
N ALA A 56 -55.06 -5.79 3.95
CA ALA A 56 -54.01 -6.68 3.42
C ALA A 56 -52.83 -5.88 2.83
N MET A 57 -53.10 -4.79 2.11
CA MET A 57 -52.06 -3.91 1.59
C MET A 57 -51.27 -3.21 2.70
N LEU A 58 -51.94 -2.76 3.77
CA LEU A 58 -51.27 -2.14 4.92
C LEU A 58 -50.34 -3.14 5.62
N ASP A 59 -50.78 -4.38 5.78
CA ASP A 59 -49.97 -5.47 6.34
C ASP A 59 -48.72 -5.75 5.49
N GLU A 60 -48.84 -5.76 4.16
CA GLU A 60 -47.69 -5.89 3.26
C GLU A 60 -46.71 -4.72 3.38
N ILE A 61 -47.22 -3.49 3.43
CA ILE A 61 -46.40 -2.28 3.58
C ILE A 61 -45.63 -2.35 4.90
N MET A 62 -46.28 -2.79 5.98
CA MET A 62 -45.64 -2.92 7.29
C MET A 62 -44.53 -3.97 7.28
N LYS A 63 -44.76 -5.13 6.65
CA LYS A 63 -43.73 -6.17 6.45
C LYS A 63 -42.54 -5.64 5.66
N LYS A 64 -42.77 -4.94 4.55
CA LYS A 64 -41.71 -4.35 3.71
C LYS A 64 -40.92 -3.27 4.46
N LYS A 65 -41.59 -2.43 5.25
CA LYS A 65 -40.95 -1.42 6.11
C LYS A 65 -40.02 -2.06 7.14
N ASN A 66 -40.48 -3.11 7.82
CA ASN A 66 -39.68 -3.81 8.82
C ASN A 66 -38.48 -4.53 8.20
N ALA A 67 -38.66 -5.14 7.02
CA ALA A 67 -37.56 -5.72 6.26
C ALA A 67 -36.53 -4.65 5.87
N LEU A 68 -36.96 -3.48 5.38
CA LEU A 68 -36.07 -2.38 5.05
C LEU A 68 -35.29 -1.88 6.27
N ALA A 69 -35.94 -1.74 7.43
CA ALA A 69 -35.27 -1.35 8.68
C ALA A 69 -34.18 -2.36 9.10
N SER A 70 -34.35 -3.65 8.78
CA SER A 70 -33.35 -4.68 9.05
C SER A 70 -32.10 -4.59 8.14
N HIS A 71 -32.15 -3.82 7.05
CA HIS A 71 -31.00 -3.58 6.16
C HIS A 71 -30.10 -2.42 6.60
N GLU A 72 -30.61 -1.49 7.41
CA GLU A 72 -29.82 -0.34 7.90
C GLU A 72 -28.56 -0.75 8.69
N PRO A 73 -28.60 -1.77 9.58
CA PRO A 73 -27.41 -2.28 10.24
C PRO A 73 -26.38 -2.84 9.25
N LEU A 74 -26.84 -3.54 8.20
CA LEU A 74 -25.97 -4.12 7.17
C LEU A 74 -25.22 -3.03 6.39
N LYS A 75 -25.89 -1.93 6.07
CA LYS A 75 -25.27 -0.77 5.43
C LYS A 75 -24.17 -0.18 6.33
N LYS A 76 -24.47 0.03 7.61
CA LYS A 76 -23.48 0.52 8.59
C LYS A 76 -22.28 -0.43 8.71
N THR A 77 -22.52 -1.74 8.74
CA THR A 77 -21.45 -2.75 8.78
C THR A 77 -20.61 -2.72 7.50
N ALA A 78 -21.22 -2.57 6.33
CA ALA A 78 -20.51 -2.45 5.06
C ALA A 78 -19.62 -1.20 5.02
N ASP A 79 -20.12 -0.06 5.49
CA ASP A 79 -19.36 1.18 5.58
C ASP A 79 -18.17 1.07 6.55
N ASP A 80 -18.36 0.42 7.71
CA ASP A 80 -17.26 0.16 8.66
C ASP A 80 -16.17 -0.75 8.06
N TRP A 81 -16.57 -1.81 7.35
CA TRP A 81 -15.63 -2.67 6.64
C TRP A 81 -14.89 -1.93 5.53
N LYS A 82 -15.58 -1.11 4.75
CA LYS A 82 -14.95 -0.27 3.73
C LYS A 82 -13.89 0.65 4.34
N GLN A 83 -14.18 1.25 5.49
CA GLN A 83 -13.23 2.14 6.17
C GLN A 83 -12.06 1.38 6.80
N LYS A 84 -12.27 0.14 7.27
CA LYS A 84 -11.19 -0.76 7.70
C LYS A 84 -10.27 -1.13 6.54
N CYS A 85 -10.82 -1.46 5.36
CA CYS A 85 -10.01 -1.76 4.17
C CYS A 85 -9.14 -0.56 3.76
N ILE A 86 -9.71 0.65 3.70
CA ILE A 86 -8.96 1.87 3.35
C ILE A 86 -7.81 2.12 4.34
N ARG A 87 -8.05 1.92 5.65
CA ARG A 87 -6.99 2.05 6.65
C ARG A 87 -5.87 1.04 6.43
N ALA A 88 -6.21 -0.23 6.23
CA ALA A 88 -5.23 -1.28 5.96
C ALA A 88 -4.41 -1.02 4.68
N GLU A 89 -5.05 -0.53 3.61
CA GLU A 89 -4.36 -0.16 2.37
C GLU A 89 -3.37 1.01 2.57
N ASN A 90 -3.77 2.01 3.36
CA ASN A 90 -2.90 3.13 3.72
C ASN A 90 -1.69 2.67 4.56
N GLU A 91 -1.92 1.83 5.58
CA GLU A 91 -0.86 1.25 6.42
C GLU A 91 0.15 0.43 5.58
N VAL A 92 -0.33 -0.38 4.63
CA VAL A 92 0.54 -1.13 3.71
C VAL A 92 1.35 -0.18 2.82
N THR A 93 0.75 0.90 2.34
CA THR A 93 1.42 1.88 1.50
C THR A 93 2.52 2.62 2.27
N GLU A 94 2.24 3.02 3.52
CA GLU A 94 3.20 3.66 4.41
C GLU A 94 4.35 2.72 4.79
N ALA A 95 4.05 1.45 5.07
CA ALA A 95 5.06 0.43 5.33
C ALA A 95 5.99 0.25 4.13
N ARG A 96 5.45 0.18 2.90
CA ARG A 96 6.27 0.09 1.67
C ARG A 96 7.19 1.29 1.48
N ALA A 97 6.68 2.51 1.71
CA ALA A 97 7.51 3.72 1.64
C ALA A 97 8.64 3.71 2.67
N SER A 98 8.33 3.25 3.89
CA SER A 98 9.32 3.10 4.96
C SER A 98 10.39 2.07 4.62
N TYR A 99 10.00 0.91 4.06
CA TYR A 99 10.95 -0.10 3.59
C TYR A 99 11.86 0.40 2.48
N ALA A 100 11.32 1.13 1.50
CA ALA A 100 12.13 1.73 0.43
C ALA A 100 13.16 2.74 0.98
N THR A 101 12.78 3.52 2.00
CA THR A 101 13.69 4.46 2.67
C THR A 101 14.79 3.71 3.44
N LEU A 102 14.43 2.62 4.14
CA LEU A 102 15.41 1.78 4.83
C LEU A 102 16.40 1.14 3.86
N GLU A 103 15.94 0.65 2.70
CA GLU A 103 16.81 0.08 1.67
C GLU A 103 17.80 1.13 1.13
N SER A 104 17.31 2.35 0.82
CA SER A 104 18.19 3.46 0.41
C SER A 104 19.24 3.79 1.48
N LEU A 105 18.85 3.85 2.77
CA LEU A 105 19.79 4.09 3.87
C LEU A 105 20.79 2.94 4.04
N GLN A 106 20.41 1.70 3.75
CA GLN A 106 21.33 0.56 3.79
C GLN A 106 22.36 0.63 2.65
N ASP A 107 21.94 1.04 1.46
CA ASP A 107 22.84 1.26 0.33
C ASP A 107 23.81 2.42 0.61
N ASP A 108 23.32 3.54 1.15
CA ASP A 108 24.16 4.66 1.59
C ASP A 108 25.17 4.22 2.67
N ASN A 109 24.74 3.41 3.64
CA ASN A 109 25.65 2.87 4.65
C ASN A 109 26.71 1.94 4.05
N ARG A 110 26.33 1.08 3.11
CA ARG A 110 27.27 0.19 2.39
C ARG A 110 28.27 0.99 1.57
N PHE A 111 27.81 2.09 0.96
CA PHE A 111 28.62 3.04 0.24
C PHE A 111 29.64 3.73 1.16
N MET A 112 29.17 4.29 2.28
CA MET A 112 30.04 4.94 3.26
C MET A 112 31.08 3.98 3.84
N LYS A 113 30.68 2.73 4.13
CA LYS A 113 31.61 1.69 4.57
C LYS A 113 32.71 1.42 3.55
N THR A 114 32.39 1.40 2.26
CA THR A 114 33.37 1.21 1.19
C THR A 114 34.41 2.34 1.16
N ILE A 115 33.96 3.58 1.37
CA ILE A 115 34.86 4.75 1.47
C ILE A 115 35.77 4.61 2.68
N VAL A 116 35.20 4.34 3.86
CA VAL A 116 35.95 4.20 5.11
C VAL A 116 37.00 3.10 5.01
N ASP A 117 36.62 1.90 4.54
CA ASP A 117 37.54 0.78 4.40
C ASP A 117 38.70 1.09 3.43
N SER A 118 38.44 1.84 2.35
CA SER A 118 39.48 2.24 1.38
C SER A 118 40.44 3.28 1.96
N LEU A 119 39.92 4.25 2.72
CA LEU A 119 40.72 5.25 3.42
C LEU A 119 41.55 4.64 4.56
N ASP A 120 41.00 3.65 5.26
CA ASP A 120 41.72 2.90 6.29
C ASP A 120 42.88 2.10 5.68
N ALA A 121 42.65 1.39 4.57
CA ALA A 121 43.69 0.68 3.84
C ALA A 121 44.81 1.62 3.33
N CYS A 122 44.45 2.79 2.77
CA CYS A 122 45.42 3.85 2.42
C CYS A 122 46.29 4.23 3.63
N SER A 123 45.65 4.48 4.77
CA SER A 123 46.31 4.99 5.97
C SER A 123 47.21 3.93 6.62
N SER A 124 46.73 2.69 6.69
CA SER A 124 47.47 1.54 7.23
C SER A 124 48.67 1.18 6.37
N THR A 125 48.54 1.22 5.03
CA THR A 125 49.68 0.96 4.12
C THR A 125 50.75 2.04 4.19
N GLU A 126 50.38 3.34 4.20
CA GLU A 126 51.35 4.42 4.39
C GLU A 126 52.04 4.31 5.76
N ARG A 127 51.32 3.86 6.81
CA ARG A 127 51.92 3.61 8.12
C ARG A 127 52.91 2.45 8.10
N CYS A 128 52.59 1.35 7.42
CA CYS A 128 53.49 0.21 7.25
C CYS A 128 54.80 0.63 6.54
N ILE A 129 54.68 1.37 5.43
CA ILE A 129 55.84 1.97 4.73
C ILE A 129 56.65 2.85 5.68
N ASP A 130 55.95 3.66 6.48
CA ASP A 130 56.60 4.59 7.39
C ASP A 130 57.36 3.88 8.50
N ASP A 131 56.76 2.86 9.11
CA ASP A 131 57.37 2.13 10.22
C ASP A 131 58.57 1.30 9.74
N PHE A 132 58.50 0.67 8.55
CA PHE A 132 59.64 -0.03 7.96
C PHE A 132 60.85 0.90 7.80
N ALA A 133 60.64 2.10 7.29
CA ALA A 133 61.75 3.00 7.02
C ALA A 133 62.23 3.78 8.27
N LYS A 134 61.38 4.00 9.29
CA LYS A 134 61.80 4.46 10.63
C LYS A 134 62.83 3.53 11.27
N HIS A 135 62.66 2.21 11.14
CA HIS A 135 63.59 1.24 11.74
C HIS A 135 65.03 1.34 11.18
N ARG A 136 65.25 2.03 10.06
CA ARG A 136 66.55 2.07 9.37
C ARG A 136 67.21 3.43 9.27
N ILE A 137 66.46 4.52 9.43
CA ILE A 137 66.99 5.89 9.32
C ILE A 137 66.57 6.68 10.56
N ASN A 138 67.54 7.17 11.35
CA ASN A 138 67.26 7.99 12.53
C ASN A 138 66.59 9.34 12.18
N ASP A 139 66.90 9.93 11.02
CA ASP A 139 66.35 11.23 10.56
C ASP A 139 65.06 11.10 9.71
N PHE A 140 64.42 9.93 9.75
CA PHE A 140 63.28 9.54 8.91
C PHE A 140 62.09 10.51 8.93
N GLN A 141 61.89 11.21 10.05
CA GLN A 141 60.77 12.14 10.23
C GLN A 141 60.80 13.33 9.26
N THR A 142 61.97 13.70 8.74
CA THR A 142 62.14 14.84 7.81
C THR A 142 61.98 14.45 6.34
N MET A 143 61.92 13.15 6.03
CA MET A 143 61.98 12.64 4.66
C MET A 143 60.59 12.61 3.99
N PRO A 144 60.43 13.11 2.76
CA PRO A 144 59.15 13.05 2.03
C PRO A 144 58.70 11.61 1.71
N ARG A 145 57.39 11.35 1.70
CA ARG A 145 56.80 10.01 1.42
C ARG A 145 57.31 9.33 0.15
N LYS A 146 57.52 10.10 -0.92
CA LYS A 146 58.10 9.59 -2.17
C LYS A 146 59.52 9.07 -1.94
N SER A 147 60.36 9.87 -1.30
CA SER A 147 61.75 9.53 -1.00
C SER A 147 61.85 8.31 -0.10
N ARG A 148 60.91 8.14 0.86
CA ARG A 148 60.85 6.95 1.72
C ARG A 148 60.71 5.65 0.92
N ARG A 149 59.80 5.63 -0.07
CA ARG A 149 59.63 4.47 -0.96
C ARG A 149 60.85 4.25 -1.85
N GLU A 150 61.40 5.32 -2.44
CA GLU A 150 62.64 5.24 -3.23
C GLU A 150 63.80 4.65 -2.43
N PHE A 151 63.93 5.04 -1.16
CA PHE A 151 64.92 4.48 -0.25
C PHE A 151 64.72 2.97 -0.04
N ILE A 152 63.49 2.53 0.23
CA ILE A 152 63.18 1.09 0.38
C ILE A 152 63.58 0.32 -0.88
N ILE A 153 63.23 0.83 -2.07
CA ILE A 153 63.61 0.21 -3.34
C ILE A 153 65.13 0.16 -3.49
N SER A 154 65.84 1.27 -3.26
CA SER A 154 67.30 1.30 -3.33
C SER A 154 67.99 0.38 -2.32
N CYS A 155 67.39 0.16 -1.14
CA CYS A 155 67.86 -0.87 -0.21
C CYS A 155 67.72 -2.26 -0.81
N LEU A 156 66.57 -2.58 -1.39
CA LEU A 156 66.31 -3.90 -1.98
C LEU A 156 67.11 -4.18 -3.25
N GLU A 157 67.34 -3.19 -4.10
CA GLU A 157 68.14 -3.34 -5.31
C GLU A 157 69.56 -3.85 -5.01
N ARG A 158 70.09 -3.58 -3.82
CA ARG A 158 71.42 -4.09 -3.41
C ARG A 158 71.43 -5.59 -3.12
N PHE A 159 70.27 -6.21 -2.90
CA PHE A 159 70.14 -7.61 -2.52
C PHE A 159 69.38 -8.44 -3.57
N ASP A 160 68.25 -7.92 -4.07
CA ASP A 160 67.39 -8.59 -5.04
C ASP A 160 66.71 -7.57 -5.96
N HIS A 161 67.29 -7.37 -7.15
CA HIS A 161 66.74 -6.48 -8.17
C HIS A 161 65.35 -6.88 -8.67
N ARG A 162 65.02 -8.17 -8.73
CA ARG A 162 63.71 -8.63 -9.21
C ARG A 162 62.62 -8.32 -8.20
N HIS A 163 62.91 -8.57 -6.93
CA HIS A 163 62.01 -8.24 -5.83
C HIS A 163 61.83 -6.71 -5.71
N ALA A 164 62.92 -5.94 -5.82
CA ALA A 164 62.86 -4.49 -5.82
C ALA A 164 61.99 -3.93 -6.96
N SER A 165 62.14 -4.45 -8.18
CA SER A 165 61.32 -4.06 -9.33
C SER A 165 59.83 -4.34 -9.09
N TRP A 166 59.51 -5.53 -8.55
CA TRP A 166 58.13 -5.90 -8.24
C TRP A 166 57.50 -4.97 -7.19
N LEU A 167 58.23 -4.69 -6.10
CA LEU A 167 57.72 -3.82 -5.04
C LEU A 167 57.56 -2.37 -5.52
N ASN A 168 58.43 -1.91 -6.42
CA ASN A 168 58.31 -0.60 -7.04
C ASN A 168 57.03 -0.48 -7.90
N ASP A 169 56.66 -1.53 -8.62
CA ASP A 169 55.39 -1.57 -9.37
C ASP A 169 54.19 -1.49 -8.41
N ARG A 170 54.26 -2.16 -7.26
CA ARG A 170 53.21 -2.09 -6.22
C ARG A 170 53.10 -0.72 -5.61
N PHE A 171 54.21 -0.08 -5.27
CA PHE A 171 54.21 1.31 -4.81
C PHE A 171 53.64 2.27 -5.83
N THR A 172 53.96 2.09 -7.12
CA THR A 172 53.42 2.92 -8.19
C THR A 172 51.90 2.75 -8.30
N ALA A 173 51.41 1.51 -8.29
CA ALA A 173 49.98 1.21 -8.31
C ALA A 173 49.26 1.77 -7.07
N PHE A 174 49.85 1.59 -5.88
CA PHE A 174 49.33 2.13 -4.64
C PHE A 174 49.21 3.65 -4.67
N VAL A 175 50.27 4.37 -5.08
CA VAL A 175 50.25 5.84 -5.13
C VAL A 175 49.20 6.36 -6.11
N HIS A 176 49.07 5.72 -7.27
CA HIS A 176 48.04 6.09 -8.25
C HIS A 176 46.63 5.99 -7.65
N ASP A 177 46.30 4.83 -7.05
CA ASP A 177 44.96 4.57 -6.53
C ASP A 177 44.70 5.36 -5.23
N ARG A 178 45.71 5.51 -4.36
CA ARG A 178 45.65 6.34 -3.15
C ARG A 178 45.41 7.81 -3.48
N ASN A 179 46.03 8.35 -4.53
CA ASN A 179 45.77 9.74 -4.92
C ASN A 179 44.31 9.93 -5.36
N ARG A 180 43.77 8.98 -6.13
CA ARG A 180 42.36 9.00 -6.51
C ARG A 180 41.43 8.92 -5.30
N ILE A 181 41.74 8.05 -4.34
CA ILE A 181 40.95 7.84 -3.12
C ILE A 181 41.01 9.06 -2.20
N CYS A 182 42.20 9.61 -1.94
CA CYS A 182 42.42 10.61 -0.90
C CYS A 182 42.32 12.07 -1.37
N HIS A 183 42.54 12.35 -2.65
CA HIS A 183 42.64 13.72 -3.16
C HIS A 183 41.61 14.03 -4.25
N ASP A 184 41.26 13.06 -5.09
CA ASP A 184 40.40 13.31 -6.25
C ASP A 184 38.91 12.96 -6.01
N ASN A 185 38.53 12.61 -4.77
CA ASN A 185 37.21 12.06 -4.42
C ASN A 185 36.80 10.86 -5.31
N GLY A 186 37.78 10.16 -5.86
CA GLY A 186 37.64 9.13 -6.88
C GLY A 186 37.56 7.71 -6.34
N VAL A 187 37.14 7.51 -5.08
CA VAL A 187 37.10 6.18 -4.43
C VAL A 187 36.35 5.15 -5.29
N LEU A 188 35.26 5.57 -5.94
CA LEU A 188 34.43 4.70 -6.79
C LEU A 188 35.06 4.38 -8.16
N GLN A 189 36.08 5.13 -8.55
CA GLN A 189 36.78 4.95 -9.82
C GLN A 189 37.98 4.01 -9.69
N VAL A 190 38.28 3.57 -8.47
CA VAL A 190 39.33 2.61 -8.17
C VAL A 190 38.71 1.23 -8.03
N ASP A 191 39.30 0.22 -8.68
CA ASP A 191 38.98 -1.17 -8.38
C ASP A 191 39.43 -1.48 -6.95
N ARG A 192 38.48 -1.47 -6.02
CA ARG A 192 38.71 -1.70 -4.60
C ARG A 192 39.42 -3.03 -4.33
N ASN A 193 39.01 -4.10 -4.99
CA ASN A 193 39.59 -5.41 -4.73
C ASN A 193 41.04 -5.47 -5.18
N ARG A 194 41.35 -4.81 -6.31
CA ARG A 194 42.74 -4.64 -6.76
C ARG A 194 43.54 -3.77 -5.79
N PHE A 195 42.97 -2.66 -5.34
CA PHE A 195 43.63 -1.74 -4.41
C PHE A 195 43.97 -2.40 -3.08
N LEU A 196 43.01 -3.10 -2.46
CA LEU A 196 43.23 -3.83 -1.22
C LEU A 196 44.30 -4.91 -1.38
N ARG A 197 44.28 -5.68 -2.48
CA ARG A 197 45.35 -6.64 -2.75
C ARG A 197 46.73 -5.98 -2.86
N VAL A 198 46.83 -4.82 -3.50
CA VAL A 198 48.11 -4.08 -3.57
C VAL A 198 48.56 -3.63 -2.17
N CYS A 199 47.64 -3.21 -1.31
CA CYS A 199 47.94 -2.86 0.08
C CYS A 199 48.46 -4.08 0.86
N ASP A 200 47.76 -5.21 0.76
CA ASP A 200 48.15 -6.46 1.42
C ASP A 200 49.51 -6.97 0.90
N ASP A 201 49.72 -6.93 -0.42
CA ASP A 201 50.98 -7.30 -1.08
C ASP A 201 52.15 -6.45 -0.53
N ILE A 202 51.99 -5.13 -0.43
CA ILE A 202 53.02 -4.23 0.13
C ILE A 202 53.28 -4.56 1.60
N GLN A 203 52.23 -4.76 2.39
CA GLN A 203 52.36 -5.02 3.81
C GLN A 203 53.11 -6.33 4.06
N GLN A 204 52.71 -7.42 3.38
CA GLN A 204 53.36 -8.71 3.52
C GLN A 204 54.84 -8.68 3.13
N ASP A 205 55.16 -7.98 2.03
CA ASP A 205 56.54 -7.85 1.58
C ASP A 205 57.38 -7.04 2.58
N LEU A 206 56.88 -5.92 3.07
CA LEU A 206 57.61 -5.12 4.05
C LEU A 206 57.78 -5.84 5.39
N ASP A 207 56.77 -6.56 5.86
CA ASP A 207 56.85 -7.36 7.08
C ASP A 207 57.91 -8.46 6.92
N LYS A 208 57.89 -9.19 5.80
CA LYS A 208 58.88 -10.22 5.50
C LYS A 208 60.29 -9.64 5.37
N LEU A 209 60.43 -8.51 4.69
CA LEU A 209 61.71 -7.83 4.57
C LEU A 209 62.23 -7.35 5.92
N ASP A 210 61.36 -6.84 6.79
CA ASP A 210 61.72 -6.43 8.15
C ASP A 210 62.20 -7.63 8.98
N GLU A 211 61.55 -8.78 8.86
CA GLU A 211 62.01 -10.05 9.45
C GLU A 211 63.38 -10.45 8.90
N ASP A 212 63.51 -10.63 7.58
CA ASP A 212 64.73 -11.10 6.91
C ASP A 212 65.94 -10.22 7.27
N THR A 213 65.71 -8.91 7.35
CA THR A 213 66.77 -7.95 7.66
C THR A 213 67.06 -7.76 9.15
N ARG A 214 66.09 -8.01 10.05
CA ARG A 214 66.35 -8.09 11.51
C ARG A 214 67.25 -9.29 11.83
N PHE A 215 67.08 -10.40 11.10
CA PHE A 215 68.00 -11.54 11.18
C PHE A 215 69.37 -11.25 10.54
N LEU A 216 69.42 -10.39 9.52
CA LEU A 216 70.64 -9.87 8.89
C LEU A 216 71.24 -8.64 9.59
N HIS A 217 71.19 -8.57 10.92
CA HIS A 217 71.98 -7.62 11.73
C HIS A 217 73.52 -7.80 11.57
N LEU A 218 73.99 -8.41 10.47
CA LEU A 218 75.37 -8.71 10.12
C LEU A 218 75.85 -8.05 8.81
N LEU A 219 75.05 -7.25 8.08
CA LEU A 219 75.51 -6.61 6.83
C LEU A 219 75.10 -5.13 6.68
N LEU A 220 75.28 -4.34 7.73
CA LEU A 220 75.65 -2.93 7.62
C LEU A 220 76.85 -2.66 8.55
#